data_AF-A0A924L1X6-F1
#
_entry.id   AF-A0A924L1X6-F1
#
_cell.length_a   1.000
_cell.length_b   1.000
_cell.length_c   1.000
_cell.angle_alpha   90.00
_cell.angle_beta   90.00
_cell.angle_gamma   90.00
#
_symmetry.space_group_name_H-M   'P 1'
#
loop_
_entity.id
_entity.type
_entity.pdbx_description
1 polymer ?
#
loop_
_entity_poly.entity_id
_entity_poly.type
_entity_poly.pdbx_seq_one_letter_code
_entity_poly.pdbx_strand_id
1 'polypeptide(L)'
;SILADGTSNQQYTSLTWRTYRYIQLKVTTKDEPLVIDDIYGTFTGYPFVLKTSFESGNDTDKKMLEIGWRTARLCAWETYMDCPYYEQLQYIGDARIQALVTLYNTNDDRLVRNALTLMDNSRIAEGITLSRYPTDLHQEIPTFSLWWIGMLHDYWMYRPDANFIKDKLPGERQVLSFFQRYQGADGSLKNVPYWIFSDWVDNRKGWDYGVAPIGKDGYSSVLDLQLMWTYQVAAEMETAIGFKDIAKLYLLKAAQLKQTIQKKYWDKTKQLYADTEEKNLFSQHANSLAILSGMVTGTESKALAQHLLTDTFMAQASIYYKYYLHQALIKAGLGNNYKKWLGKWQENIDLGMTTWAEMSDVSGTRSDCHAWGSSPNIEFFRTILGVDSDAPGFAKIKIEPHLGDITHISGYMPHPNGMVSTGYKNEAGKWAIDISLPVNTTGRFLWKGKVFPLKAGMNNFNL
;
A
#
# COMPACT_ATOMS: atom_id res chain seq x y z
N SER A 1 33.11 9.63 -17.71
CA SER A 1 34.24 8.74 -18.07
C SER A 1 35.29 8.86 -16.98
N ILE A 2 36.01 7.78 -16.69
CA ILE A 2 37.14 7.77 -15.75
C ILE A 2 38.41 7.80 -16.61
N LEU A 3 39.36 8.66 -16.28
CA LEU A 3 40.68 8.68 -16.92
C LEU A 3 41.69 8.11 -15.91
N ALA A 4 42.32 7.00 -16.25
CA ALA A 4 43.43 6.48 -15.46
C ALA A 4 44.64 7.41 -15.62
N ASP A 5 45.36 7.69 -14.53
CA ASP A 5 46.55 8.55 -14.57
C ASP A 5 47.86 7.77 -14.79
N GLY A 6 47.75 6.45 -14.96
CA GLY A 6 48.87 5.53 -15.18
C GLY A 6 49.61 5.12 -13.91
N THR A 7 49.19 5.60 -12.73
CA THR A 7 49.80 5.19 -11.46
C THR A 7 49.36 3.78 -11.06
N SER A 8 50.28 3.01 -10.47
CA SER A 8 49.95 1.68 -9.92
C SER A 8 49.01 1.81 -8.73
N ASN A 9 48.04 0.90 -8.61
CA ASN A 9 47.06 0.85 -7.52
C ASN A 9 46.17 2.11 -7.40
N GLN A 10 45.90 2.80 -8.51
CA GLN A 10 44.92 3.89 -8.54
C GLN A 10 43.53 3.37 -8.12
N GLN A 11 42.87 4.08 -7.22
CA GLN A 11 41.51 3.77 -6.78
C GLN A 11 40.54 4.88 -7.17
N TYR A 12 39.33 4.51 -7.57
CA TYR A 12 38.25 5.45 -7.87
C TYR A 12 36.95 4.98 -7.23
N THR A 13 36.23 5.91 -6.60
CA THR A 13 34.85 5.70 -6.15
C THR A 13 34.03 6.93 -6.53
N SER A 14 32.87 6.71 -7.13
CA SER A 14 31.95 7.79 -7.50
C SER A 14 31.40 8.48 -6.24
N LEU A 15 31.31 9.80 -6.25
CA LEU A 15 30.66 10.58 -5.19
C LEU A 15 29.12 10.45 -5.19
N THR A 16 28.57 9.84 -6.23
CA THR A 16 27.13 9.63 -6.41
C THR A 16 26.86 8.14 -6.61
N TRP A 17 25.74 7.69 -6.07
CA TRP A 17 25.27 6.32 -6.19
C TRP A 17 24.54 6.08 -7.53
N ARG A 18 24.43 4.81 -7.92
CA ARG A 18 23.69 4.38 -9.11
C ARG A 18 22.95 3.10 -8.78
N THR A 19 21.72 2.97 -9.27
CA THR A 19 21.01 1.68 -9.27
C THR A 19 21.38 0.91 -10.52
N TYR A 20 21.76 -0.35 -10.36
CA TYR A 20 22.01 -1.25 -11.48
C TYR A 20 21.92 -2.71 -11.04
N ARG A 21 21.68 -3.58 -12.02
CA ARG A 21 21.96 -5.03 -11.95
C ARG A 21 23.13 -5.43 -12.85
N TYR A 22 23.28 -4.74 -13.97
CA TYR A 22 24.31 -4.97 -14.97
C TYR A 22 25.13 -3.69 -15.18
N ILE A 23 26.44 -3.82 -15.31
CA ILE A 23 27.36 -2.73 -15.65
C ILE A 23 28.01 -3.06 -16.98
N GLN A 24 27.97 -2.13 -17.94
CA GLN A 24 28.79 -2.21 -19.15
C GLN A 24 30.07 -1.39 -18.95
N LEU A 25 31.22 -2.06 -18.98
CA LEU A 25 32.52 -1.40 -18.98
C LEU A 25 33.07 -1.31 -20.41
N LYS A 26 33.43 -0.10 -20.84
CA LYS A 26 34.12 0.14 -22.12
C LYS A 26 35.49 0.74 -21.82
N VAL A 27 36.54 0.03 -22.22
CA VAL A 27 37.93 0.43 -21.98
C VAL A 27 38.57 0.82 -23.32
N THR A 28 39.31 1.93 -23.32
CA THR A 28 40.10 2.38 -24.47
C THR A 28 41.51 2.67 -23.98
N THR A 29 42.48 1.93 -24.51
CA THR A 29 43.91 2.08 -24.21
C THR A 29 44.65 2.60 -25.44
N LYS A 30 45.86 3.15 -25.23
CA LYS A 30 46.82 3.43 -26.32
C LYS A 30 47.90 2.35 -26.31
N ASP A 31 49.16 2.74 -26.17
CA ASP A 31 50.33 1.86 -26.22
C ASP A 31 50.52 1.03 -24.95
N GLU A 32 49.85 1.41 -23.85
CA GLU A 32 49.95 0.73 -22.55
C GLU A 32 48.61 0.06 -22.16
N PRO A 33 48.64 -1.18 -21.64
CA PRO A 33 47.43 -1.86 -21.17
C PRO A 33 46.90 -1.25 -19.87
N LEU A 34 45.58 -1.30 -19.69
CA LEU A 34 44.93 -1.06 -18.39
C LEU A 34 44.75 -2.41 -17.68
N VAL A 35 45.34 -2.55 -16.51
CA VAL A 35 45.06 -3.67 -15.60
C VAL A 35 43.97 -3.21 -14.63
N ILE A 36 42.88 -3.97 -14.54
CA ILE A 36 41.81 -3.75 -13.56
C ILE A 36 41.93 -4.87 -12.53
N ASP A 37 42.46 -4.53 -11.35
CA ASP A 37 42.65 -5.50 -10.28
C ASP A 37 41.32 -5.93 -9.64
N ASP A 38 40.38 -4.99 -9.52
CA ASP A 38 39.07 -5.25 -8.90
C ASP A 38 37.98 -4.32 -9.45
N ILE A 39 36.74 -4.82 -9.44
CA ILE A 39 35.52 -4.07 -9.74
C ILE A 39 34.37 -4.60 -8.88
N TYR A 40 33.91 -3.77 -7.95
CA TYR A 40 32.79 -4.11 -7.08
C TYR A 40 31.89 -2.90 -6.82
N GLY A 41 30.68 -3.19 -6.35
CA GLY A 41 29.75 -2.19 -5.85
C GLY A 41 29.66 -2.25 -4.33
N THR A 42 29.54 -1.09 -3.68
CA THR A 42 29.17 -1.00 -2.26
C THR A 42 27.68 -0.69 -2.17
N PHE A 43 26.90 -1.61 -1.60
CA PHE A 43 25.48 -1.36 -1.35
C PHE A 43 25.32 -0.23 -0.31
N THR A 44 24.40 0.69 -0.56
CA THR A 44 24.03 1.78 0.34
C THR A 44 22.53 2.07 0.22
N GLY A 45 21.95 2.70 1.24
CA GLY A 45 20.53 3.05 1.35
C GLY A 45 20.17 3.30 2.81
N TYR A 46 18.88 3.55 3.09
CA TYR A 46 18.40 3.69 4.46
C TYR A 46 18.72 2.42 5.27
N PRO A 47 19.24 2.52 6.52
CA PRO A 47 19.80 1.39 7.27
C PRO A 47 18.72 0.52 7.93
N PHE A 48 17.76 0.02 7.14
CA PHE A 48 16.74 -0.89 7.62
C PHE A 48 17.32 -2.22 8.09
N VAL A 49 16.79 -2.73 9.20
CA VAL A 49 17.06 -4.07 9.73
C VAL A 49 15.79 -4.90 9.63
N LEU A 50 15.83 -5.99 8.86
CA LEU A 50 14.71 -6.92 8.74
C LEU A 50 14.45 -7.61 10.10
N LYS A 51 13.20 -7.56 10.56
CA LYS A 51 12.76 -8.14 11.83
C LYS A 51 11.63 -9.16 11.66
N THR A 52 11.45 -9.69 10.45
CA THR A 52 10.45 -10.70 10.15
C THR A 52 11.08 -12.05 9.79
N SER A 53 10.29 -13.11 9.95
CA SER A 53 10.52 -14.44 9.38
C SER A 53 9.18 -15.00 8.95
N PHE A 54 9.19 -15.76 7.86
CA PHE A 54 8.03 -16.41 7.30
C PHE A 54 8.44 -17.76 6.74
N GLU A 55 7.83 -18.82 7.24
CA GLU A 55 8.14 -20.20 6.89
C GLU A 55 6.85 -20.91 6.48
N SER A 56 6.72 -21.23 5.20
CA SER A 56 5.57 -21.95 4.63
C SER A 56 5.94 -23.25 3.91
N GLY A 57 7.24 -23.57 3.84
CA GLY A 57 7.74 -24.70 3.03
C GLY A 57 7.60 -24.50 1.52
N ASN A 58 7.28 -23.29 1.05
CA ASN A 58 7.15 -22.94 -0.36
C ASN A 58 8.21 -21.90 -0.75
N ASP A 59 9.14 -22.29 -1.62
CA ASP A 59 10.25 -21.41 -2.05
C ASP A 59 9.78 -20.15 -2.78
N THR A 60 8.65 -20.21 -3.49
CA THR A 60 8.07 -19.03 -4.16
C THR A 60 7.65 -17.97 -3.14
N ASP A 61 7.08 -18.37 -2.00
CA ASP A 61 6.67 -17.44 -0.95
C ASP A 61 7.88 -16.68 -0.39
N LYS A 62 8.95 -17.42 -0.08
CA LYS A 62 10.22 -16.86 0.35
C LYS A 62 10.80 -15.93 -0.72
N LYS A 63 10.78 -16.35 -1.98
CA LYS A 63 11.30 -15.56 -3.10
C LYS A 63 10.55 -14.24 -3.28
N MET A 64 9.23 -14.26 -3.16
CA MET A 64 8.40 -13.04 -3.22
C MET A 64 8.77 -12.07 -2.08
N LEU A 65 8.87 -12.55 -0.84
CA LEU A 65 9.25 -11.71 0.29
C LEU A 65 10.67 -11.13 0.13
N GLU A 66 11.63 -11.92 -0.37
CA GLU A 66 12.99 -11.46 -0.66
C GLU A 66 13.02 -10.35 -1.72
N ILE A 67 12.29 -10.53 -2.82
CA ILE A 67 12.23 -9.56 -3.93
C ILE A 67 11.58 -8.26 -3.47
N GLY A 68 10.46 -8.33 -2.76
CA GLY A 68 9.80 -7.12 -2.27
C GLY A 68 10.57 -6.41 -1.17
N TRP A 69 11.27 -7.16 -0.31
CA TRP A 69 12.18 -6.56 0.66
C TRP A 69 13.35 -5.85 -0.02
N ARG A 70 13.94 -6.46 -1.07
CA ARG A 70 14.98 -5.82 -1.87
C ARG A 70 14.47 -4.56 -2.56
N THR A 71 13.27 -4.61 -3.14
CA THR A 71 12.63 -3.46 -3.82
C THR A 71 12.44 -2.31 -2.84
N ALA A 72 11.81 -2.55 -1.69
CA ALA A 72 11.55 -1.53 -0.69
C ALA A 72 12.84 -0.91 -0.11
N ARG A 73 13.91 -1.71 0.07
CA ARG A 73 15.21 -1.20 0.53
C ARG A 73 15.92 -0.33 -0.50
N LEU A 74 15.83 -0.67 -1.79
CA LEU A 74 16.43 0.13 -2.85
C LEU A 74 15.71 1.48 -3.03
N CYS A 75 14.40 1.49 -2.81
CA CYS A 75 13.55 2.69 -2.83
C CYS A 75 13.53 3.49 -1.52
N ALA A 76 14.48 3.25 -0.59
CA ALA A 76 14.55 3.96 0.67
C ALA A 76 15.94 4.51 0.93
N TRP A 77 16.03 5.83 1.06
CA TRP A 77 17.25 6.62 1.28
C TRP A 77 16.99 7.64 2.38
N GLU A 78 17.22 8.93 2.15
CA GLU A 78 16.79 10.01 3.06
C GLU A 78 15.27 10.13 3.09
N THR A 79 14.60 9.71 2.02
CA THR A 79 13.14 9.61 1.87
C THR A 79 12.76 8.24 1.29
N TYR A 80 11.46 7.93 1.27
CA TYR A 80 10.98 6.92 0.32
C TYR A 80 11.08 7.46 -1.11
N MET A 81 11.12 6.56 -2.09
CA MET A 81 11.15 6.88 -3.51
C MET A 81 10.23 5.93 -4.27
N ASP A 82 9.65 6.38 -5.37
CA ASP A 82 8.93 5.55 -6.34
C ASP A 82 9.86 4.44 -6.88
N CYS A 83 10.98 4.85 -7.47
CA CYS A 83 12.03 4.00 -8.01
C CYS A 83 13.42 4.60 -7.77
N PRO A 84 14.47 3.77 -7.68
CA PRO A 84 15.80 4.24 -7.36
C PRO A 84 16.63 4.58 -8.62
N TYR A 85 16.06 4.43 -9.83
CA TYR A 85 16.78 4.67 -11.09
C TYR A 85 16.31 5.93 -11.82
N TYR A 86 15.02 6.05 -12.11
CA TYR A 86 14.51 7.13 -12.98
C TYR A 86 14.22 8.42 -12.23
N GLU A 87 13.28 8.39 -11.28
CA GLU A 87 12.75 9.63 -10.69
C GLU A 87 13.38 9.91 -9.33
N GLN A 88 13.45 8.90 -8.45
CA GLN A 88 13.98 9.05 -7.08
C GLN A 88 13.14 10.04 -6.25
N LEU A 89 11.82 10.00 -6.40
CA LEU A 89 10.88 10.98 -5.81
C LEU A 89 9.92 10.31 -4.83
N GLN A 90 9.66 10.98 -3.71
CA GLN A 90 8.76 10.48 -2.67
C GLN A 90 7.28 10.73 -3.03
N TYR A 91 6.75 10.03 -4.02
CA TYR A 91 5.31 10.08 -4.32
C TYR A 91 4.48 9.48 -3.18
N ILE A 92 3.38 10.14 -2.83
CA ILE A 92 2.59 9.77 -1.66
C ILE A 92 1.90 8.40 -1.84
N GLY A 93 1.39 8.10 -3.04
CA GLY A 93 0.77 6.82 -3.35
C GLY A 93 1.72 5.65 -3.09
N ASP A 94 2.95 5.76 -3.57
CA ASP A 94 4.05 4.81 -3.34
C ASP A 94 4.45 4.70 -1.89
N ALA A 95 4.69 5.86 -1.26
CA ALA A 95 5.17 5.95 0.10
C ALA A 95 4.18 5.36 1.10
N ARG A 96 2.87 5.35 0.82
CA ARG A 96 1.89 4.66 1.67
C ARG A 96 2.16 3.16 1.77
N ILE A 97 2.37 2.49 0.65
CA ILE A 97 2.66 1.04 0.63
C ILE A 97 4.03 0.79 1.26
N GLN A 98 5.04 1.60 0.94
CA GLN A 98 6.38 1.48 1.53
C GLN A 98 6.42 1.69 3.04
N ALA A 99 5.63 2.65 3.54
CA ALA A 99 5.48 2.88 4.96
C ALA A 99 4.91 1.63 5.65
N LEU A 100 3.86 1.02 5.09
CA LEU A 100 3.32 -0.23 5.64
C LEU A 100 4.31 -1.40 5.55
N VAL A 101 5.08 -1.53 4.45
CA VAL A 101 6.17 -2.51 4.37
C VAL A 101 7.16 -2.27 5.52
N THR A 102 7.53 -1.02 5.78
CA THR A 102 8.43 -0.65 6.89
C THR A 102 7.85 -1.03 8.26
N LEU A 103 6.57 -0.73 8.49
CA LEU A 103 5.89 -0.97 9.76
C LEU A 103 5.70 -2.46 10.07
N TYR A 104 5.54 -3.29 9.03
CA TYR A 104 5.41 -4.75 9.12
C TYR A 104 6.75 -5.48 9.18
N ASN A 105 7.83 -4.93 8.61
CA ASN A 105 9.10 -5.64 8.45
C ASN A 105 10.21 -5.15 9.38
N THR A 106 10.05 -4.00 10.04
CA THR A 106 11.07 -3.40 10.92
C THR A 106 10.48 -2.83 12.22
N ASN A 107 11.35 -2.61 13.22
CA ASN A 107 11.02 -1.82 14.41
C ASN A 107 11.22 -0.30 14.18
N ASP A 108 11.65 0.11 12.99
CA ASP A 108 11.95 1.50 12.67
C ASP A 108 10.71 2.19 12.12
N ASP A 109 10.41 3.38 12.61
CA ASP A 109 9.34 4.23 12.09
C ASP A 109 9.84 5.63 11.70
N ARG A 110 11.14 5.90 11.81
CA ARG A 110 11.73 7.23 11.57
C ARG A 110 11.52 7.69 10.13
N LEU A 111 11.70 6.81 9.15
CA LEU A 111 11.47 7.16 7.74
C LEU A 111 9.97 7.39 7.45
N VAL A 112 9.07 6.66 8.13
CA VAL A 112 7.62 6.90 8.05
C VAL A 112 7.25 8.27 8.61
N ARG A 113 7.79 8.61 9.79
CA ARG A 113 7.59 9.93 10.42
C ARG A 113 8.18 11.06 9.57
N ASN A 114 9.34 10.83 8.96
CA ASN A 114 9.95 11.77 8.03
C ASN A 114 9.04 12.01 6.83
N ALA A 115 8.57 10.94 6.16
CA ALA A 115 7.67 11.04 5.02
C ALA A 115 6.37 11.80 5.37
N LEU A 116 5.69 11.42 6.46
CA LEU A 116 4.47 12.09 6.93
C LEU A 116 4.68 13.59 7.24
N THR A 117 5.85 13.95 7.75
CA THR A 117 6.20 15.35 8.06
C THR A 117 6.53 16.14 6.81
N LEU A 118 7.31 15.56 5.90
CA LEU A 118 7.65 16.18 4.62
C LEU A 118 6.40 16.41 3.76
N MET A 119 5.47 15.45 3.72
CA MET A 119 4.20 15.60 3.02
C MET A 119 3.30 16.67 3.64
N ASP A 120 3.28 16.79 4.97
CA ASP A 120 2.55 17.86 5.65
C ASP A 120 3.14 19.25 5.33
N ASN A 121 4.48 19.34 5.27
CA ASN A 121 5.20 20.56 4.89
C ASN A 121 5.04 20.93 3.41
N SER A 122 4.63 19.99 2.56
CA SER A 122 4.44 20.23 1.12
C SER A 122 3.07 20.82 0.78
N ARG A 123 2.25 21.13 1.79
CA ARG A 123 0.94 21.73 1.57
C ARG A 123 1.06 23.08 0.86
N ILE A 124 0.30 23.23 -0.23
CA ILE A 124 0.16 24.48 -0.96
C ILE A 124 -0.90 25.36 -0.32
N ALA A 125 -0.97 26.63 -0.73
CA ALA A 125 -1.92 27.62 -0.19
C ALA A 125 -3.39 27.17 -0.30
N GLU A 126 -3.72 26.32 -1.27
CA GLU A 126 -5.07 25.79 -1.47
C GLU A 126 -5.46 24.69 -0.45
N GLY A 127 -4.49 24.13 0.27
CA GLY A 127 -4.68 23.17 1.38
C GLY A 127 -4.24 21.73 1.08
N ILE A 128 -4.08 21.35 -0.19
CA ILE A 128 -3.59 20.02 -0.59
C ILE A 128 -2.06 19.94 -0.56
N THR A 129 -1.53 18.72 -0.52
CA THR A 129 -0.09 18.43 -0.60
C THR A 129 0.39 18.45 -2.05
N LEU A 130 1.69 18.70 -2.28
CA LEU A 130 2.33 18.27 -3.53
C LEU A 130 2.23 16.74 -3.70
N SER A 131 2.29 16.25 -4.95
CA SER A 131 2.20 14.82 -5.28
C SER A 131 3.39 14.01 -4.74
N ARG A 132 4.54 14.67 -4.67
CA ARG A 132 5.82 14.17 -4.17
C ARG A 132 6.58 15.30 -3.50
N TYR A 133 7.31 15.01 -2.44
CA TYR A 133 8.11 16.01 -1.72
C TYR A 133 9.23 15.35 -0.90
N PRO A 134 10.45 15.92 -0.84
CA PRO A 134 10.88 17.23 -1.33
C PRO A 134 11.11 17.28 -2.84
N THR A 135 10.76 18.41 -3.46
CA THR A 135 11.02 18.70 -4.88
C THR A 135 10.88 20.21 -5.12
N ASP A 136 11.55 20.73 -6.15
CA ASP A 136 11.36 22.08 -6.69
C ASP A 136 10.31 22.13 -7.82
N LEU A 137 9.89 20.97 -8.33
CA LEU A 137 8.87 20.86 -9.37
C LEU A 137 7.48 20.76 -8.75
N HIS A 138 6.70 21.83 -8.90
CA HIS A 138 5.31 21.88 -8.47
C HIS A 138 4.44 20.94 -9.32
N GLN A 139 3.97 19.87 -8.70
CA GLN A 139 2.97 18.96 -9.25
C GLN A 139 2.04 18.51 -8.12
N GLU A 140 0.75 18.54 -8.39
CA GLU A 140 -0.30 18.18 -7.43
C GLU A 140 -1.10 16.99 -7.95
N ILE A 141 -1.31 16.03 -7.06
CA ILE A 141 -2.23 14.91 -7.28
C ILE A 141 -3.21 14.91 -6.10
N PRO A 142 -4.42 15.48 -6.23
CA PRO A 142 -5.33 15.63 -5.09
C PRO A 142 -5.68 14.30 -4.41
N THR A 143 -5.89 13.23 -5.20
CA THR A 143 -6.12 11.86 -4.70
C THR A 143 -4.98 11.34 -3.84
N PHE A 144 -3.75 11.84 -4.03
CA PHE A 144 -2.61 11.51 -3.17
C PHE A 144 -2.67 12.27 -1.83
N SER A 145 -3.21 13.48 -1.78
CA SER A 145 -3.48 14.14 -0.49
C SER A 145 -4.53 13.40 0.35
N LEU A 146 -5.50 12.75 -0.29
CA LEU A 146 -6.41 11.83 0.40
C LEU A 146 -5.66 10.59 0.93
N TRP A 147 -4.70 10.05 0.17
CA TRP A 147 -3.84 8.97 0.65
C TRP A 147 -2.89 9.39 1.77
N TRP A 148 -2.44 10.65 1.81
CA TRP A 148 -1.69 11.16 2.96
C TRP A 148 -2.52 11.08 4.25
N ILE A 149 -3.81 11.44 4.22
CA ILE A 149 -4.72 11.23 5.36
C ILE A 149 -4.82 9.73 5.70
N GLY A 150 -4.92 8.87 4.69
CA GLY A 150 -4.86 7.42 4.86
C GLY A 150 -3.57 6.96 5.56
N MET A 151 -2.41 7.53 5.22
CA MET A 151 -1.13 7.23 5.86
C MET A 151 -1.08 7.71 7.32
N LEU A 152 -1.71 8.85 7.65
CA LEU A 152 -1.85 9.30 9.03
C LEU A 152 -2.62 8.27 9.87
N HIS A 153 -3.72 7.76 9.31
CA HIS A 153 -4.53 6.72 9.96
C HIS A 153 -3.77 5.41 10.09
N ASP A 154 -3.07 4.97 9.02
CA ASP A 154 -2.23 3.77 9.06
C ASP A 154 -1.19 3.89 10.20
N TYR A 155 -0.43 4.98 10.26
CA TYR A 155 0.56 5.18 11.34
C TYR A 155 -0.09 5.22 12.72
N TRP A 156 -1.20 5.94 12.88
CA TRP A 156 -1.95 5.99 14.14
C TRP A 156 -2.40 4.60 14.61
N MET A 157 -2.77 3.72 13.68
CA MET A 157 -3.20 2.36 14.00
C MET A 157 -2.03 1.43 14.35
N TYR A 158 -0.83 1.62 13.79
CA TYR A 158 0.31 0.70 13.97
C TYR A 158 1.43 1.22 14.90
N ARG A 159 1.42 2.50 15.32
CA ARG A 159 2.46 3.09 16.18
C ARG A 159 1.87 3.87 17.36
N PRO A 160 2.37 3.69 18.59
CA PRO A 160 1.79 4.25 19.81
C PRO A 160 2.20 5.72 20.02
N ASP A 161 2.08 6.55 18.98
CA ASP A 161 2.41 7.98 19.01
C ASP A 161 1.25 8.80 18.42
N ALA A 162 0.16 8.84 19.19
CA ALA A 162 -1.03 9.63 18.86
C ALA A 162 -0.76 11.14 18.79
N ASN A 163 0.21 11.65 19.57
CA ASN A 163 0.53 13.07 19.58
C ASN A 163 1.16 13.50 18.25
N PHE A 164 2.05 12.68 17.68
CA PHE A 164 2.62 12.93 16.36
C PHE A 164 1.55 13.07 15.26
N ILE A 165 0.46 12.30 15.33
CA ILE A 165 -0.66 12.40 14.39
C ILE A 165 -1.58 13.56 14.71
N LYS A 166 -1.80 13.85 16.00
CA LYS A 166 -2.59 14.99 16.45
C LYS A 166 -2.08 16.32 15.87
N ASP A 167 -0.76 16.48 15.80
CA ASP A 167 -0.12 17.68 15.23
C ASP A 167 -0.38 17.85 13.72
N LYS A 168 -0.82 16.81 13.03
CA LYS A 168 -1.11 16.80 11.59
C LYS A 168 -2.60 16.93 11.25
N LEU A 169 -3.48 16.83 12.24
CA LEU A 169 -4.93 17.04 12.04
C LEU A 169 -5.27 18.42 11.43
N PRO A 170 -4.58 19.53 11.75
CA PRO A 170 -4.80 20.79 11.04
C PRO A 170 -4.57 20.70 9.53
N GLY A 171 -3.58 19.90 9.08
CA GLY A 171 -3.34 19.66 7.65
C GLY A 171 -4.42 18.77 7.02
N GLU A 172 -4.83 17.71 7.71
CA GLU A 172 -5.94 16.83 7.31
C GLU A 172 -7.22 17.62 7.06
N ARG A 173 -7.58 18.52 7.98
CA ARG A 173 -8.72 19.44 7.83
C ARG A 173 -8.61 20.35 6.62
N GLN A 174 -7.41 20.86 6.32
CA GLN A 174 -7.18 21.73 5.15
C GLN A 174 -7.33 20.95 3.83
N VAL A 175 -6.82 19.72 3.77
CA VAL A 175 -7.02 18.83 2.64
C VAL A 175 -8.50 18.58 2.43
N LEU A 176 -9.26 18.20 3.46
CA LEU A 176 -10.70 17.97 3.31
C LEU A 176 -11.48 19.26 2.99
N SER A 177 -11.04 20.42 3.50
CA SER A 177 -11.62 21.71 3.14
C SER A 177 -11.40 22.05 1.66
N PHE A 178 -10.26 21.69 1.07
CA PHE A 178 -10.05 21.80 -0.38
C PHE A 178 -11.12 21.02 -1.15
N PHE A 179 -11.32 19.75 -0.81
CA PHE A 179 -12.30 18.90 -1.51
C PHE A 179 -13.73 19.43 -1.36
N GLN A 180 -14.08 19.99 -0.20
CA GLN A 180 -15.40 20.59 0.03
C GLN A 180 -15.73 21.73 -0.97
N ARG A 181 -14.74 22.46 -1.47
CA ARG A 181 -14.96 23.51 -2.49
C ARG A 181 -15.39 22.96 -3.84
N TYR A 182 -15.07 21.70 -4.11
CA TYR A 182 -15.41 21.00 -5.36
C TYR A 182 -16.57 20.01 -5.19
N GLN A 183 -17.20 19.95 -4.01
CA GLN A 183 -18.40 19.15 -3.80
C GLN A 183 -19.65 19.87 -4.31
N GLY A 184 -20.47 19.17 -5.10
CA GLY A 184 -21.83 19.60 -5.43
C GLY A 184 -22.78 19.54 -4.23
N ALA A 185 -24.04 19.97 -4.43
CA ALA A 185 -25.06 19.97 -3.39
C ALA A 185 -25.35 18.58 -2.80
N ASP A 186 -25.13 17.52 -3.59
CA ASP A 186 -25.26 16.12 -3.20
C ASP A 186 -23.98 15.52 -2.60
N GLY A 187 -22.94 16.33 -2.40
CA GLY A 187 -21.65 15.92 -1.86
C GLY A 187 -20.68 15.30 -2.86
N SER A 188 -21.09 15.02 -4.10
CA SER A 188 -20.19 14.43 -5.10
C SER A 188 -19.14 15.43 -5.61
N LEU A 189 -17.93 14.96 -5.89
CA LEU A 189 -16.80 15.76 -6.38
C LEU A 189 -16.96 16.05 -7.88
N LYS A 190 -16.93 17.33 -8.22
CA LYS A 190 -17.06 17.83 -9.58
C LYS A 190 -15.82 18.60 -10.01
N ASN A 191 -15.24 18.22 -11.15
CA ASN A 191 -14.17 18.98 -11.82
C ASN A 191 -13.03 19.39 -10.85
N VAL A 192 -12.56 18.43 -10.04
CA VAL A 192 -11.41 18.64 -9.15
C VAL A 192 -10.20 18.99 -10.01
N PRO A 193 -9.45 20.07 -9.71
CA PRO A 193 -8.35 20.53 -10.55
C PRO A 193 -7.11 19.62 -10.39
N TYR A 194 -6.07 19.93 -11.18
CA TYR A 194 -4.79 19.22 -11.23
C TYR A 194 -4.91 17.77 -11.73
N TRP A 195 -3.86 16.98 -11.52
CA TRP A 195 -3.81 15.60 -11.98
C TRP A 195 -4.45 14.66 -10.96
N ILE A 196 -5.71 14.30 -11.17
CA ILE A 196 -6.46 13.37 -10.31
C ILE A 196 -6.13 11.89 -10.60
N PHE A 197 -4.83 11.56 -10.58
CA PHE A 197 -4.32 10.22 -10.80
C PHE A 197 -4.96 9.19 -9.85
N SER A 198 -5.37 8.05 -10.38
CA SER A 198 -5.93 6.93 -9.63
C SER A 198 -5.05 5.69 -9.76
N ASP A 199 -4.72 5.31 -11.00
CA ASP A 199 -3.93 4.12 -11.30
C ASP A 199 -3.51 4.05 -12.78
N TRP A 200 -2.40 3.38 -13.09
CA TRP A 200 -1.98 3.09 -14.47
C TRP A 200 -2.79 1.94 -15.08
N VAL A 201 -3.96 2.28 -15.63
CA VAL A 201 -4.82 1.34 -16.37
C VAL A 201 -4.61 1.52 -17.87
N ASP A 202 -3.85 0.60 -18.48
CA ASP A 202 -3.50 0.68 -19.89
C ASP A 202 -4.64 0.22 -20.82
N ASN A 203 -4.78 0.90 -21.97
CA ASN A 203 -5.63 0.49 -23.09
C ASN A 203 -7.12 0.26 -22.72
N ARG A 204 -7.65 0.98 -21.72
CA ARG A 204 -9.06 0.92 -21.32
C ARG A 204 -9.77 2.23 -21.57
N LYS A 205 -10.98 2.13 -22.14
CA LYS A 205 -11.82 3.29 -22.44
C LYS A 205 -12.12 4.08 -21.17
N GLY A 206 -11.97 5.40 -21.25
CA GLY A 206 -12.25 6.33 -20.15
C GLY A 206 -11.10 6.49 -19.16
N TRP A 207 -10.04 5.69 -19.27
CA TRP A 207 -8.80 5.88 -18.52
C TRP A 207 -7.82 6.62 -19.41
N ASP A 208 -7.42 7.82 -18.98
CA ASP A 208 -6.44 8.64 -19.68
C ASP A 208 -5.42 9.17 -18.69
N TYR A 209 -4.14 8.98 -19.00
CA TYR A 209 -3.02 9.40 -18.17
C TYR A 209 -3.18 9.03 -16.67
N GLY A 210 -3.66 7.81 -16.41
CA GLY A 210 -3.88 7.26 -15.08
C GLY A 210 -5.06 7.85 -14.30
N VAL A 211 -5.91 8.67 -14.94
CA VAL A 211 -7.13 9.23 -14.37
C VAL A 211 -8.30 8.26 -14.58
N ALA A 212 -9.04 7.96 -13.52
CA ALA A 212 -10.26 7.16 -13.59
C ALA A 212 -11.36 7.89 -14.40
N PRO A 213 -12.33 7.17 -15.00
CA PRO A 213 -13.35 7.79 -15.84
C PRO A 213 -14.12 8.91 -15.15
N ILE A 214 -14.30 10.01 -15.88
CA ILE A 214 -15.08 11.19 -15.48
C ILE A 214 -16.30 11.27 -16.39
N GLY A 215 -17.49 11.40 -15.80
CA GLY A 215 -18.75 11.57 -16.52
C GLY A 215 -18.80 12.91 -17.27
N LYS A 216 -19.73 13.04 -18.21
CA LYS A 216 -19.88 14.29 -18.99
C LYS A 216 -20.22 15.51 -18.12
N ASP A 217 -20.76 15.24 -16.95
CA ASP A 217 -21.16 16.20 -15.93
C ASP A 217 -20.03 16.55 -14.93
N GLY A 218 -18.86 15.91 -15.07
CA GLY A 218 -17.65 16.21 -14.31
C GLY A 218 -17.45 15.40 -13.04
N TYR A 219 -18.27 14.37 -12.79
CA TYR A 219 -18.20 13.53 -11.60
C TYR A 219 -17.54 12.18 -11.87
N SER A 220 -16.97 11.56 -10.83
CA SER A 220 -16.38 10.22 -10.89
C SER A 220 -16.66 9.47 -9.60
N SER A 221 -17.15 8.24 -9.70
CA SER A 221 -17.46 7.42 -8.52
C SER A 221 -16.19 7.04 -7.75
N VAL A 222 -15.05 6.87 -8.45
CA VAL A 222 -13.75 6.56 -7.83
C VAL A 222 -13.33 7.68 -6.86
N LEU A 223 -13.48 8.95 -7.29
CA LEU A 223 -13.17 10.10 -6.45
C LEU A 223 -14.12 10.20 -5.25
N ASP A 224 -15.42 10.02 -5.49
CA ASP A 224 -16.44 10.08 -4.43
C ASP A 224 -16.24 8.99 -3.38
N LEU A 225 -15.94 7.77 -3.82
CA LEU A 225 -15.68 6.62 -2.95
C LEU A 225 -14.39 6.80 -2.15
N GLN A 226 -13.32 7.31 -2.77
CA GLN A 226 -12.07 7.59 -2.06
C GLN A 226 -12.26 8.72 -1.04
N LEU A 227 -12.96 9.79 -1.39
CA LEU A 227 -13.28 10.88 -0.46
C LEU A 227 -14.16 10.38 0.69
N MET A 228 -15.18 9.56 0.40
CA MET A 228 -16.05 8.98 1.43
C MET A 228 -15.24 8.14 2.42
N TRP A 229 -14.34 7.29 1.94
CA TRP A 229 -13.46 6.51 2.80
C TRP A 229 -12.53 7.39 3.62
N THR A 230 -12.00 8.46 3.00
CA THR A 230 -11.12 9.42 3.69
C THR A 230 -11.85 10.15 4.82
N TYR A 231 -13.10 10.57 4.62
CA TYR A 231 -13.93 11.14 5.68
C TYR A 231 -14.14 10.16 6.84
N GLN A 232 -14.31 8.86 6.57
CA GLN A 232 -14.49 7.85 7.62
C GLN A 232 -13.23 7.71 8.48
N VAL A 233 -12.06 7.55 7.87
CA VAL A 233 -10.79 7.41 8.62
C VAL A 233 -10.39 8.70 9.33
N ALA A 234 -10.65 9.86 8.73
CA ALA A 234 -10.48 11.15 9.38
C ALA A 234 -11.39 11.30 10.60
N ALA A 235 -12.67 10.89 10.49
CA ALA A 235 -13.60 10.93 11.61
C ALA A 235 -13.17 10.03 12.78
N GLU A 236 -12.56 8.87 12.51
CA GLU A 236 -12.00 8.00 13.54
C GLU A 236 -10.87 8.71 14.32
N MET A 237 -9.91 9.32 13.60
CA MET A 237 -8.82 10.08 14.22
C MET A 237 -9.36 11.29 15.00
N GLU A 238 -10.25 12.08 14.41
CA GLU A 238 -10.84 13.26 15.05
C GLU A 238 -11.65 12.91 16.30
N THR A 239 -12.34 11.75 16.30
CA THR A 239 -13.07 11.27 17.48
C THR A 239 -12.13 10.95 18.63
N ALA A 240 -11.00 10.30 18.32
CA ALA A 240 -10.08 9.78 19.32
C ALA A 240 -9.11 10.82 19.87
N ILE A 241 -8.55 11.66 18.99
CA ILE A 241 -7.39 12.51 19.31
C ILE A 241 -7.56 13.97 18.86
N GLY A 242 -8.65 14.29 18.16
CA GLY A 242 -8.95 15.63 17.64
C GLY A 242 -10.24 16.23 18.21
N PHE A 243 -11.06 16.82 17.33
CA PHE A 243 -12.32 17.48 17.66
C PHE A 243 -13.53 16.64 17.25
N LYS A 244 -14.30 16.19 18.24
CA LYS A 244 -15.49 15.36 18.04
C LYS A 244 -16.56 16.00 17.15
N ASP A 245 -16.66 17.32 17.11
CA ASP A 245 -17.63 17.99 16.23
C ASP A 245 -17.20 17.98 14.76
N ILE A 246 -15.88 18.02 14.50
CA ILE A 246 -15.34 17.78 13.15
C ILE A 246 -15.59 16.32 12.74
N ALA A 247 -15.36 15.37 13.65
CA ALA A 247 -15.68 13.96 13.38
C ALA A 247 -17.15 13.75 12.99
N LYS A 248 -18.09 14.38 13.72
CA LYS A 248 -19.53 14.35 13.36
C LYS A 248 -19.78 14.92 11.97
N LEU A 249 -19.15 16.05 11.62
CA LEU A 249 -19.27 16.64 10.29
C LEU A 249 -18.78 15.69 9.19
N TYR A 250 -17.63 15.05 9.39
CA TYR A 250 -17.09 14.08 8.43
C TYR A 250 -17.98 12.84 8.28
N LEU A 251 -18.55 12.32 9.37
CA LEU A 251 -19.52 11.23 9.30
C LEU A 251 -20.79 11.63 8.54
N LEU A 252 -21.28 12.86 8.70
CA LEU A 252 -22.42 13.38 7.94
C LEU A 252 -22.08 13.47 6.43
N LYS A 253 -20.89 13.96 6.09
CA LYS A 253 -20.41 14.02 4.70
C LYS A 253 -20.25 12.64 4.08
N ALA A 254 -19.68 11.69 4.81
CA ALA A 254 -19.57 10.31 4.37
C ALA A 254 -20.95 9.66 4.16
N ALA A 255 -21.91 9.90 5.06
CA ALA A 255 -23.27 9.40 4.92
C ALA A 255 -24.01 10.01 3.70
N GLN A 256 -23.80 11.30 3.43
CA GLN A 256 -24.32 11.96 2.24
C GLN A 256 -23.75 11.33 0.96
N LEU A 257 -22.42 11.19 0.88
CA LEU A 257 -21.75 10.52 -0.25
C LEU A 257 -22.25 9.09 -0.44
N LYS A 258 -22.43 8.31 0.64
CA LYS A 258 -23.00 6.97 0.57
C LYS A 258 -24.35 6.94 -0.14
N GLN A 259 -25.26 7.85 0.20
CA GLN A 259 -26.56 7.95 -0.47
C GLN A 259 -26.43 8.35 -1.95
N THR A 260 -25.56 9.31 -2.24
CA THR A 260 -25.32 9.81 -3.60
C THR A 260 -24.72 8.74 -4.49
N ILE A 261 -23.69 8.05 -4.03
CA ILE A 261 -23.02 6.96 -4.76
C ILE A 261 -24.00 5.82 -5.05
N GLN A 262 -24.80 5.42 -4.05
CA GLN A 262 -25.80 4.38 -4.24
C GLN A 262 -26.83 4.74 -5.31
N LYS A 263 -27.26 6.00 -5.36
CA LYS A 263 -28.25 6.48 -6.32
C LYS A 263 -27.65 6.63 -7.73
N LYS A 264 -26.49 7.29 -7.85
CA LYS A 264 -25.87 7.63 -9.13
C LYS A 264 -25.22 6.44 -9.81
N TYR A 265 -24.44 5.66 -9.07
CA TYR A 265 -23.45 4.76 -9.68
C TYR A 265 -23.83 3.28 -9.60
N TRP A 266 -24.75 2.87 -8.73
CA TRP A 266 -25.17 1.46 -8.66
C TRP A 266 -25.94 1.05 -9.93
N ASP A 267 -25.46 0.01 -10.61
CA ASP A 267 -26.15 -0.67 -11.70
C ASP A 267 -26.82 -1.94 -11.17
N LYS A 268 -28.15 -1.97 -11.15
CA LYS A 268 -28.92 -3.10 -10.62
C LYS A 268 -28.78 -4.37 -11.45
N THR A 269 -28.56 -4.24 -12.77
CA THR A 269 -28.48 -5.37 -13.70
C THR A 269 -27.11 -6.02 -13.61
N LYS A 270 -26.05 -5.23 -13.58
CA LYS A 270 -24.67 -5.73 -13.46
C LYS A 270 -24.28 -6.06 -12.02
N GLN A 271 -25.00 -5.54 -11.04
CA GLN A 271 -24.65 -5.60 -9.61
C GLN A 271 -23.24 -5.04 -9.32
N LEU A 272 -22.91 -3.92 -9.99
CA LEU A 272 -21.65 -3.22 -9.87
C LEU A 272 -21.90 -1.72 -9.67
N TYR A 273 -20.96 -1.04 -9.03
CA TYR A 273 -20.85 0.41 -9.14
C TYR A 273 -20.13 0.76 -10.44
N ALA A 274 -20.77 1.59 -11.25
CA ALA A 274 -20.17 2.18 -12.44
C ALA A 274 -19.16 3.27 -12.07
N ASP A 275 -18.22 3.55 -12.96
CA ASP A 275 -17.25 4.64 -12.78
C ASP A 275 -17.90 6.03 -12.90
N THR A 276 -19.01 6.12 -13.65
CA THR A 276 -19.74 7.36 -13.93
C THR A 276 -21.27 7.13 -13.95
N GLU A 277 -22.07 8.21 -13.94
CA GLU A 277 -23.54 8.12 -13.91
C GLU A 277 -24.14 7.52 -15.19
N GLU A 278 -23.40 7.55 -16.31
CA GLU A 278 -23.80 6.92 -17.57
C GLU A 278 -23.82 5.39 -17.53
N LYS A 279 -23.24 4.76 -16.49
CA LYS A 279 -23.26 3.30 -16.26
C LYS A 279 -22.77 2.46 -17.45
N ASN A 280 -21.82 2.98 -18.21
CA ASN A 280 -21.22 2.32 -19.36
C ASN A 280 -19.77 1.86 -19.13
N LEU A 281 -19.13 2.33 -18.07
CA LEU A 281 -17.77 1.99 -17.66
C LEU A 281 -17.75 1.48 -16.22
N PHE A 282 -16.93 0.46 -15.97
CA PHE A 282 -16.81 -0.23 -14.70
C PHE A 282 -15.34 -0.56 -14.46
N SER A 283 -14.90 -0.47 -13.22
CA SER A 283 -13.53 -0.76 -12.82
C SER A 283 -13.46 -1.60 -11.54
N GLN A 284 -12.35 -2.32 -11.39
CA GLN A 284 -11.96 -2.88 -10.10
C GLN A 284 -11.77 -1.79 -9.04
N HIS A 285 -11.39 -0.57 -9.43
CA HIS A 285 -11.09 0.54 -8.53
C HIS A 285 -12.31 1.02 -7.76
N ALA A 286 -13.39 1.39 -8.46
CA ALA A 286 -14.64 1.83 -7.85
C ALA A 286 -15.21 0.73 -6.94
N ASN A 287 -15.26 -0.50 -7.44
CA ASN A 287 -15.88 -1.60 -6.70
C ASN A 287 -15.02 -2.09 -5.51
N SER A 288 -13.68 -1.97 -5.59
CA SER A 288 -12.80 -2.21 -4.43
C SER A 288 -13.03 -1.14 -3.36
N LEU A 289 -13.09 0.15 -3.73
CA LEU A 289 -13.37 1.23 -2.77
C LEU A 289 -14.76 1.10 -2.17
N ALA A 290 -15.76 0.64 -2.93
CA ALA A 290 -17.10 0.38 -2.41
C ALA A 290 -17.08 -0.67 -1.28
N ILE A 291 -16.29 -1.74 -1.42
CA ILE A 291 -16.11 -2.74 -0.36
C ILE A 291 -15.32 -2.16 0.81
N LEU A 292 -14.21 -1.49 0.54
CA LEU A 292 -13.31 -0.95 1.58
C LEU A 292 -13.99 0.12 2.43
N SER A 293 -14.82 0.97 1.84
CA SER A 293 -15.56 2.04 2.51
C SER A 293 -16.90 1.59 3.13
N GLY A 294 -17.27 0.32 2.96
CA GLY A 294 -18.52 -0.22 3.51
C GLY A 294 -19.79 0.29 2.80
N MET A 295 -19.70 0.62 1.51
CA MET A 295 -20.89 0.81 0.67
C MET A 295 -21.75 -0.45 0.63
N VAL A 296 -21.09 -1.59 0.45
CA VAL A 296 -21.68 -2.93 0.51
C VAL A 296 -21.04 -3.73 1.63
N THR A 297 -21.81 -4.62 2.26
CA THR A 297 -21.33 -5.47 3.37
C THR A 297 -21.92 -6.87 3.27
N GLY A 298 -21.42 -7.81 4.08
CA GLY A 298 -21.98 -9.16 4.16
C GLY A 298 -21.98 -9.91 2.81
N THR A 299 -23.10 -10.55 2.50
CA THR A 299 -23.26 -11.38 1.28
C THR A 299 -23.15 -10.58 0.00
N GLU A 300 -23.63 -9.33 -0.02
CA GLU A 300 -23.54 -8.43 -1.19
C GLU A 300 -22.08 -8.06 -1.48
N SER A 301 -21.29 -7.77 -0.43
CA SER A 301 -19.85 -7.51 -0.59
C SER A 301 -19.10 -8.72 -1.15
N LYS A 302 -19.44 -9.93 -0.68
CA LYS A 302 -18.85 -11.18 -1.20
C LYS A 302 -19.22 -11.42 -2.67
N ALA A 303 -20.47 -11.16 -3.06
CA ALA A 303 -20.92 -11.27 -4.45
C ALA A 303 -20.18 -10.25 -5.34
N LEU A 304 -20.09 -8.99 -4.89
CA LEU A 304 -19.34 -7.95 -5.60
C LEU A 304 -17.87 -8.34 -5.79
N ALA A 305 -17.22 -8.82 -4.73
CA ALA A 305 -15.84 -9.29 -4.78
C ALA A 305 -15.65 -10.46 -5.77
N GLN A 306 -16.63 -11.35 -5.89
CA GLN A 306 -16.58 -12.43 -6.88
C GLN A 306 -16.63 -11.88 -8.32
N HIS A 307 -17.45 -10.85 -8.58
CA HIS A 307 -17.46 -10.17 -9.88
C HIS A 307 -16.10 -9.56 -10.23
N LEU A 308 -15.41 -8.94 -9.25
CA LEU A 308 -14.08 -8.37 -9.46
C LEU A 308 -13.04 -9.40 -9.94
N LEU A 309 -13.23 -10.68 -9.59
CA LEU A 309 -12.33 -11.76 -9.99
C LEU A 309 -12.65 -12.36 -11.36
N THR A 310 -13.91 -12.26 -11.81
CA THR A 310 -14.38 -13.01 -13.00
C THR A 310 -14.69 -12.14 -14.21
N ASP A 311 -15.04 -10.87 -14.02
CA ASP A 311 -15.37 -9.97 -15.13
C ASP A 311 -14.08 -9.36 -15.71
N THR A 312 -13.76 -9.75 -16.94
CA THR A 312 -12.58 -9.30 -17.69
C THR A 312 -12.85 -8.05 -18.55
N PHE A 313 -14.11 -7.64 -18.68
CA PHE A 313 -14.52 -6.46 -19.44
C PHE A 313 -14.34 -5.17 -18.65
N MET A 314 -14.41 -5.21 -17.32
CA MET A 314 -14.08 -4.07 -16.46
C MET A 314 -12.58 -3.72 -16.51
N ALA A 315 -12.27 -2.45 -16.24
CA ALA A 315 -10.89 -2.00 -16.06
C ALA A 315 -10.23 -2.73 -14.88
N GLN A 316 -9.06 -3.32 -15.15
CA GLN A 316 -8.31 -4.10 -14.17
C GLN A 316 -7.30 -3.20 -13.45
N ALA A 317 -7.09 -3.45 -12.16
CA ALA A 317 -6.10 -2.77 -11.34
C ALA A 317 -4.66 -3.11 -11.79
N SER A 318 -3.81 -2.08 -11.83
CA SER A 318 -2.37 -2.23 -11.97
C SER A 318 -1.76 -2.88 -10.72
N ILE A 319 -0.47 -3.22 -10.76
CA ILE A 319 0.24 -3.81 -9.62
C ILE A 319 0.19 -2.91 -8.36
N TYR A 320 0.18 -1.59 -8.54
CA TYR A 320 -0.01 -0.62 -7.46
C TYR A 320 -1.38 -0.82 -6.79
N TYR A 321 -2.45 -0.71 -7.58
CA TYR A 321 -3.80 -0.71 -7.03
C TYR A 321 -4.30 -2.09 -6.60
N LYS A 322 -3.62 -3.17 -7.04
CA LYS A 322 -3.87 -4.52 -6.54
C LYS A 322 -3.74 -4.62 -5.02
N TYR A 323 -2.96 -3.76 -4.38
CA TYR A 323 -2.97 -3.61 -2.93
C TYR A 323 -4.39 -3.41 -2.36
N TYR A 324 -5.10 -2.40 -2.85
CA TYR A 324 -6.47 -2.09 -2.41
C TYR A 324 -7.49 -3.14 -2.87
N LEU A 325 -7.34 -3.67 -4.09
CA LEU A 325 -8.17 -4.77 -4.58
C LEU A 325 -8.07 -5.99 -3.65
N HIS A 326 -6.86 -6.42 -3.29
CA HIS A 326 -6.67 -7.57 -2.40
C HIS A 326 -7.29 -7.31 -1.04
N GLN A 327 -7.07 -6.13 -0.44
CA GLN A 327 -7.75 -5.75 0.81
C GLN A 327 -9.27 -5.83 0.70
N ALA A 328 -9.86 -5.37 -0.42
CA ALA A 328 -11.30 -5.45 -0.66
C ALA A 328 -11.77 -6.92 -0.71
N LEU A 329 -11.08 -7.77 -1.45
CA LEU A 329 -11.41 -9.21 -1.56
C LEU A 329 -11.29 -9.92 -0.20
N ILE A 330 -10.27 -9.59 0.60
CA ILE A 330 -10.09 -10.12 1.96
C ILE A 330 -11.25 -9.67 2.86
N LYS A 331 -11.57 -8.37 2.86
CA LYS A 331 -12.69 -7.80 3.63
C LYS A 331 -14.04 -8.40 3.25
N ALA A 332 -14.21 -8.82 1.99
CA ALA A 332 -15.37 -9.52 1.48
C ALA A 332 -15.42 -11.03 1.84
N GLY A 333 -14.44 -11.53 2.61
CA GLY A 333 -14.38 -12.91 3.07
C GLY A 333 -13.75 -13.89 2.07
N LEU A 334 -12.97 -13.41 1.09
CA LEU A 334 -12.27 -14.24 0.10
C LEU A 334 -10.78 -14.43 0.41
N GLY A 335 -10.29 -14.01 1.59
CA GLY A 335 -8.85 -13.97 1.89
C GLY A 335 -8.11 -15.30 1.77
N ASN A 336 -8.78 -16.46 1.93
CA ASN A 336 -8.19 -17.79 1.72
C ASN A 336 -7.66 -18.01 0.28
N ASN A 337 -8.05 -17.14 -0.67
CA ASN A 337 -7.59 -17.18 -2.05
C ASN A 337 -6.42 -16.22 -2.33
N TYR A 338 -5.87 -15.52 -1.33
CA TYR A 338 -4.87 -14.47 -1.54
C TYR A 338 -3.71 -14.89 -2.47
N LYS A 339 -3.12 -16.07 -2.23
CA LYS A 339 -2.02 -16.59 -3.07
C LYS A 339 -2.41 -16.77 -4.55
N LYS A 340 -3.69 -17.00 -4.85
CA LYS A 340 -4.20 -17.17 -6.23
C LYS A 340 -4.21 -15.86 -7.01
N TRP A 341 -4.08 -14.71 -6.35
CA TRP A 341 -4.10 -13.38 -6.98
C TRP A 341 -2.70 -12.84 -7.28
N LEU A 342 -1.65 -13.57 -6.90
CA LEU A 342 -0.25 -13.13 -7.03
C LEU A 342 0.37 -13.38 -8.40
N GLY A 343 -0.43 -13.64 -9.44
CA GLY A 343 0.05 -13.99 -10.78
C GLY A 343 1.01 -12.96 -11.39
N LYS A 344 0.80 -11.66 -11.15
CA LYS A 344 1.70 -10.61 -11.65
C LYS A 344 3.07 -10.58 -10.94
N TRP A 345 3.12 -10.98 -9.68
CA TRP A 345 4.39 -11.16 -8.96
C TRP A 345 5.12 -12.42 -9.44
N GLN A 346 4.37 -13.48 -9.75
CA GLN A 346 4.94 -14.68 -10.35
C GLN A 346 5.52 -14.38 -11.74
N GLU A 347 4.83 -13.61 -12.58
CA GLU A 347 5.31 -13.18 -13.89
C GLU A 347 6.65 -12.42 -13.81
N ASN A 348 6.80 -11.53 -12.81
CA ASN A 348 8.09 -10.88 -12.51
C ASN A 348 9.18 -11.92 -12.20
N ILE A 349 8.90 -12.89 -11.33
CA ILE A 349 9.85 -13.94 -10.97
C ILE A 349 10.24 -14.78 -12.20
N ASP A 350 9.27 -15.15 -13.03
CA ASP A 350 9.47 -15.98 -14.22
C ASP A 350 10.33 -15.27 -15.28
N LEU A 351 10.23 -13.95 -15.39
CA LEU A 351 11.11 -13.11 -16.21
C LEU A 351 12.50 -12.88 -15.59
N GLY A 352 12.77 -13.46 -14.41
CA GLY A 352 14.05 -13.36 -13.72
C GLY A 352 14.25 -12.04 -12.98
N MET A 353 13.18 -11.28 -12.74
CA MET A 353 13.23 -10.02 -11.99
C MET A 353 13.65 -10.26 -10.56
N THR A 354 14.47 -9.34 -10.04
CA THR A 354 14.97 -9.39 -8.66
C THR A 354 14.41 -8.28 -7.78
N THR A 355 13.56 -7.44 -8.37
CA THR A 355 12.80 -6.33 -7.80
C THR A 355 11.44 -6.30 -8.49
N TRP A 356 10.45 -5.60 -7.93
CA TRP A 356 9.13 -5.50 -8.56
C TRP A 356 9.09 -4.42 -9.62
N ALA A 357 8.57 -4.76 -10.80
CA ALA A 357 8.27 -3.80 -11.86
C ALA A 357 7.22 -2.76 -11.45
N GLU A 358 7.29 -1.59 -12.09
CA GLU A 358 6.31 -0.51 -11.94
C GLU A 358 4.93 -0.88 -12.47
N MET A 359 4.87 -1.57 -13.62
CA MET A 359 3.62 -1.81 -14.35
C MET A 359 3.18 -3.28 -14.29
N SER A 360 1.88 -3.51 -14.49
CA SER A 360 1.33 -4.86 -14.65
C SER A 360 1.72 -5.53 -15.97
N ASP A 361 2.05 -4.76 -17.02
CA ASP A 361 2.82 -5.26 -18.15
C ASP A 361 4.29 -5.26 -17.74
N VAL A 362 4.75 -6.41 -17.26
CA VAL A 362 6.08 -6.55 -16.67
C VAL A 362 7.16 -6.39 -17.74
N SER A 363 6.89 -6.87 -18.96
CA SER A 363 7.84 -6.83 -20.07
C SER A 363 8.00 -5.45 -20.71
N GLY A 364 6.96 -4.63 -20.66
CA GLY A 364 6.94 -3.26 -21.16
C GLY A 364 7.21 -2.20 -20.08
N THR A 365 7.53 -2.61 -18.85
CA THR A 365 7.68 -1.69 -17.73
C THR A 365 8.83 -0.71 -17.94
N ARG A 366 8.67 0.54 -17.50
CA ARG A 366 9.75 1.53 -17.51
C ARG A 366 10.73 1.25 -16.39
N SER A 367 10.25 1.13 -15.15
CA SER A 367 11.10 0.84 -13.98
C SER A 367 10.97 -0.62 -13.54
N ASP A 368 12.10 -1.33 -13.53
CA ASP A 368 12.23 -2.69 -13.00
C ASP A 368 12.27 -2.77 -11.46
N CYS A 369 12.26 -1.63 -10.77
CA CYS A 369 12.30 -1.54 -9.33
C CYS A 369 11.39 -0.41 -8.84
N HIS A 370 10.17 -0.76 -8.47
CA HIS A 370 9.14 0.19 -8.01
C HIS A 370 8.46 -0.31 -6.74
N ALA A 371 8.56 0.48 -5.68
CA ALA A 371 8.24 -0.03 -4.35
C ALA A 371 6.76 -0.27 -4.10
N TRP A 372 5.87 0.39 -4.86
CA TRP A 372 4.43 0.19 -4.79
C TRP A 372 3.97 -1.25 -5.11
N GLY A 373 4.84 -2.06 -5.72
CA GLY A 373 4.61 -3.47 -5.98
C GLY A 373 4.87 -4.35 -4.76
N SER A 374 5.38 -3.80 -3.66
CA SER A 374 5.87 -4.57 -2.51
C SER A 374 4.78 -4.96 -1.50
N SER A 375 3.50 -4.89 -1.87
CA SER A 375 2.41 -5.29 -0.97
C SER A 375 2.46 -6.74 -0.44
N PRO A 376 3.05 -7.76 -1.12
CA PRO A 376 3.24 -9.07 -0.51
C PRO A 376 3.99 -9.05 0.82
N ASN A 377 4.93 -8.12 1.01
CA ASN A 377 5.67 -7.95 2.27
C ASN A 377 4.81 -7.42 3.42
N ILE A 378 3.56 -7.04 3.16
CA ILE A 378 2.55 -6.71 4.16
C ILE A 378 1.61 -7.90 4.33
N GLU A 379 1.04 -8.39 3.22
CA GLU A 379 -0.10 -9.31 3.25
C GLU A 379 0.24 -10.74 3.65
N PHE A 380 1.48 -11.19 3.47
CA PHE A 380 1.89 -12.49 4.00
C PHE A 380 1.76 -12.52 5.54
N PHE A 381 2.02 -11.39 6.20
CA PHE A 381 1.86 -11.25 7.65
C PHE A 381 0.43 -10.86 8.02
N ARG A 382 -0.14 -9.85 7.36
CA ARG A 382 -1.48 -9.35 7.67
C ARG A 382 -2.59 -10.33 7.33
N THR A 383 -2.49 -10.97 6.17
CA THR A 383 -3.58 -11.78 5.61
C THR A 383 -3.35 -13.26 5.84
N ILE A 384 -2.19 -13.79 5.44
CA ILE A 384 -1.94 -15.25 5.55
C ILE A 384 -1.74 -15.63 7.02
N LEU A 385 -0.77 -15.02 7.71
CA LEU A 385 -0.58 -15.23 9.16
C LEU A 385 -1.69 -14.58 9.99
N GLY A 386 -2.38 -13.58 9.44
CA GLY A 386 -3.55 -12.97 10.04
C GLY A 386 -3.25 -11.85 11.05
N VAL A 387 -2.01 -11.35 11.14
CA VAL A 387 -1.59 -10.40 12.19
C VAL A 387 -1.92 -8.96 11.79
N ASP A 388 -2.89 -8.35 12.47
CA ASP A 388 -3.32 -6.98 12.19
C ASP A 388 -3.63 -6.18 13.45
N SER A 389 -3.60 -4.85 13.32
CA SER A 389 -3.99 -3.94 14.41
C SER A 389 -5.51 -3.95 14.61
N ASP A 390 -5.95 -4.04 15.87
CA ASP A 390 -7.36 -4.01 16.28
C ASP A 390 -7.70 -2.78 17.13
N ALA A 391 -6.70 -1.92 17.41
CA ALA A 391 -6.85 -0.67 18.13
C ALA A 391 -5.66 0.27 17.86
N PRO A 392 -5.84 1.60 18.02
CA PRO A 392 -4.77 2.58 17.84
C PRO A 392 -3.49 2.24 18.60
N GLY A 393 -2.36 2.58 17.99
CA GLY A 393 -1.02 2.29 18.53
C GLY A 393 -0.65 0.81 18.56
N PHE A 394 -1.38 -0.02 17.82
CA PHE A 394 -1.31 -1.47 17.87
C PHE A 394 -1.60 -2.04 19.27
N ALA A 395 -2.31 -1.29 20.12
CA ALA A 395 -2.53 -1.64 21.52
C ALA A 395 -3.35 -2.94 21.70
N LYS A 396 -4.10 -3.33 20.68
CA LYS A 396 -4.75 -4.64 20.57
C LYS A 396 -4.46 -5.27 19.21
N ILE A 397 -4.34 -6.59 19.20
CA ILE A 397 -4.03 -7.36 17.99
C ILE A 397 -5.24 -8.21 17.58
N LYS A 398 -5.57 -8.19 16.30
CA LYS A 398 -6.45 -9.16 15.67
C LYS A 398 -5.57 -10.22 14.99
N ILE A 399 -5.85 -11.49 15.28
CA ILE A 399 -5.27 -12.64 14.57
C ILE A 399 -6.39 -13.30 13.76
N GLU A 400 -6.34 -13.21 12.44
CA GLU A 400 -7.35 -13.77 11.52
C GLU A 400 -6.67 -14.40 10.29
N PRO A 401 -6.17 -15.64 10.40
CA PRO A 401 -5.38 -16.26 9.35
C PRO A 401 -6.24 -16.74 8.18
N HIS A 402 -5.70 -16.59 6.97
CA HIS A 402 -6.32 -17.03 5.73
C HIS A 402 -5.46 -18.10 5.05
N LEU A 403 -5.58 -19.32 5.56
CA LEU A 403 -4.68 -20.43 5.22
C LEU A 403 -5.00 -21.09 3.87
N GLY A 404 -6.26 -21.04 3.39
CA GLY A 404 -6.65 -21.76 2.18
C GLY A 404 -6.27 -23.23 2.26
N ASP A 405 -5.42 -23.68 1.33
CA ASP A 405 -4.91 -25.06 1.23
C ASP A 405 -3.59 -25.30 2.01
N ILE A 406 -3.07 -24.27 2.68
CA ILE A 406 -1.82 -24.35 3.45
C ILE A 406 -2.06 -25.20 4.71
N THR A 407 -1.23 -26.22 4.93
CA THR A 407 -1.33 -27.12 6.09
C THR A 407 -0.30 -26.85 7.18
N HIS A 408 0.80 -26.18 6.86
CA HIS A 408 1.79 -25.75 7.84
C HIS A 408 2.39 -24.40 7.46
N ILE A 409 2.38 -23.46 8.40
CA ILE A 409 2.93 -22.12 8.20
C ILE A 409 3.22 -21.46 9.54
N SER A 410 4.30 -20.71 9.61
CA SER A 410 4.63 -19.92 10.79
C SER A 410 5.41 -18.67 10.42
N GLY A 411 5.46 -17.72 11.34
CA GLY A 411 6.29 -16.54 11.18
C GLY A 411 6.17 -15.59 12.36
N TYR A 412 6.97 -14.53 12.30
CA TYR A 412 6.96 -13.45 13.27
C TYR A 412 7.11 -12.10 12.59
N MET A 413 6.59 -11.07 13.25
CA MET A 413 6.74 -9.68 12.84
C MET A 413 6.95 -8.74 14.03
N PRO A 414 7.66 -7.61 13.82
CA PRO A 414 7.84 -6.57 14.83
C PRO A 414 6.51 -5.94 15.24
N HIS A 415 6.40 -5.60 16.51
CA HIS A 415 5.33 -4.79 17.08
C HIS A 415 5.94 -3.83 18.13
N PRO A 416 5.34 -2.66 18.40
CA PRO A 416 5.92 -1.65 19.29
C PRO A 416 6.35 -2.15 20.68
N ASN A 417 5.58 -3.08 21.27
CA ASN A 417 5.88 -3.70 22.57
C ASN A 417 6.75 -4.99 22.52
N GLY A 418 7.28 -5.36 21.35
CA GLY A 418 8.01 -6.62 21.15
C GLY A 418 7.45 -7.45 19.99
N MET A 419 7.97 -8.65 19.78
CA MET A 419 7.60 -9.49 18.64
C MET A 419 6.21 -10.12 18.79
N VAL A 420 5.47 -10.24 17.68
CA VAL A 420 4.29 -11.11 17.54
C VAL A 420 4.68 -12.31 16.70
N SER A 421 4.28 -13.52 17.11
CA SER A 421 4.49 -14.73 16.32
C SER A 421 3.24 -15.58 16.24
N THR A 422 3.06 -16.24 15.10
CA THR A 422 1.96 -17.18 14.86
C THR A 422 2.48 -18.42 14.18
N GLY A 423 1.99 -19.60 14.58
CA GLY A 423 2.25 -20.87 13.94
C GLY A 423 0.96 -21.66 13.80
N TYR A 424 0.77 -22.29 12.64
CA TYR A 424 -0.39 -23.12 12.32
C TYR A 424 0.10 -24.44 11.74
N LYS A 425 -0.37 -25.56 12.30
CA LYS A 425 -0.08 -26.90 11.80
C LYS A 425 -1.35 -27.74 11.78
N ASN A 426 -1.71 -28.24 10.61
CA ASN A 426 -2.79 -29.20 10.44
C ASN A 426 -2.24 -30.63 10.47
N GLU A 427 -2.72 -31.45 11.40
CA GLU A 427 -2.45 -32.88 11.47
C GLU A 427 -3.78 -33.63 11.36
N ALA A 428 -4.03 -34.21 10.18
CA ALA A 428 -5.24 -35.00 9.90
C ALA A 428 -6.55 -34.26 10.26
N GLY A 429 -6.63 -32.96 9.95
CA GLY A 429 -7.83 -32.14 10.17
C GLY A 429 -7.89 -31.43 11.52
N LYS A 430 -7.01 -31.77 12.47
CA LYS A 430 -6.84 -31.05 13.74
C LYS A 430 -5.76 -29.99 13.61
N TRP A 431 -6.02 -28.80 14.13
CA TRP A 431 -5.09 -27.68 14.06
C TRP A 431 -4.41 -27.45 15.41
N ALA A 432 -3.09 -27.58 15.43
CA ALA A 432 -2.24 -27.03 16.48
C ALA A 432 -1.88 -25.58 16.09
N ILE A 433 -2.22 -24.63 16.97
CA ILE A 433 -2.07 -23.21 16.71
C ILE A 433 -1.37 -22.56 17.90
N ASP A 434 -0.24 -21.92 17.63
CA ASP A 434 0.56 -21.22 18.61
C ASP A 434 0.58 -19.73 18.28
N ILE A 435 0.15 -18.88 19.21
CA ILE A 435 0.12 -17.41 19.04
C ILE A 435 0.82 -16.79 20.24
N SER A 436 1.94 -16.09 20.01
CA SER A 436 2.62 -15.32 21.04
C SER A 436 2.42 -13.82 20.81
N LEU A 437 1.81 -13.16 21.79
CA LEU A 437 1.68 -11.71 21.79
C LEU A 437 2.76 -11.05 22.68
N PRO A 438 3.22 -9.83 22.35
CA PRO A 438 4.18 -9.11 23.16
C PRO A 438 3.61 -8.72 24.53
N VAL A 439 4.49 -8.32 25.44
CA VAL A 439 4.10 -7.86 26.78
C VAL A 439 3.13 -6.70 26.69
N ASN A 440 2.21 -6.62 27.66
CA ASN A 440 1.18 -5.56 27.75
C ASN A 440 0.26 -5.44 26.53
N THR A 441 0.23 -6.43 25.64
CA THR A 441 -0.68 -6.45 24.48
C THR A 441 -1.70 -7.57 24.63
N THR A 442 -2.95 -7.27 24.32
CA THR A 442 -4.06 -8.23 24.28
C THR A 442 -4.62 -8.30 22.87
N GLY A 443 -5.52 -9.24 22.62
CA GLY A 443 -6.08 -9.36 21.29
C GLY A 443 -7.24 -10.32 21.20
N ARG A 444 -7.60 -10.62 19.95
CA ARG A 444 -8.60 -11.63 19.62
C ARG A 444 -8.12 -12.47 18.45
N PHE A 445 -8.34 -13.76 18.57
CA PHE A 445 -8.11 -14.73 17.51
C PHE A 445 -9.44 -15.13 16.88
N LEU A 446 -9.58 -14.88 15.58
CA LEU A 446 -10.75 -15.22 14.79
C LEU A 446 -10.44 -16.48 13.99
N TRP A 447 -11.14 -17.56 14.34
CA TRP A 447 -10.95 -18.85 13.70
C TRP A 447 -12.28 -19.43 13.27
N LYS A 448 -12.47 -19.56 11.95
CA LYS A 448 -13.70 -20.12 11.34
C LYS A 448 -14.99 -19.53 11.92
N GLY A 449 -15.01 -18.20 12.12
CA GLY A 449 -16.16 -17.46 12.66
C GLY A 449 -16.30 -17.48 14.18
N LYS A 450 -15.43 -18.18 14.91
CA LYS A 450 -15.36 -18.14 16.38
C LYS A 450 -14.30 -17.14 16.85
N VAL A 451 -14.56 -16.46 17.95
CA VAL A 451 -13.65 -15.48 18.55
C VAL A 451 -13.09 -16.04 19.85
N PHE A 452 -11.77 -16.03 19.98
CA PHE A 452 -11.05 -16.43 21.18
C PHE A 452 -10.27 -15.21 21.73
N PRO A 453 -10.37 -14.88 23.02
CA PRO A 453 -9.55 -13.82 23.60
C PRO A 453 -8.08 -14.27 23.64
N LEU A 454 -7.17 -13.33 23.35
CA LEU A 454 -5.73 -13.53 23.46
C LEU A 454 -5.16 -12.68 24.60
N LYS A 455 -4.24 -13.27 25.37
CA LYS A 455 -3.45 -12.59 26.39
C LYS A 455 -2.00 -12.41 25.92
N ALA A 456 -1.27 -11.52 26.59
CA ALA A 456 0.17 -11.38 26.40
C ALA A 456 0.89 -12.72 26.65
N GLY A 457 1.99 -12.96 25.93
CA GLY A 457 2.71 -14.24 25.94
C GLY A 457 2.03 -15.31 25.08
N MET A 458 2.30 -16.57 25.39
CA MET A 458 1.89 -17.71 24.58
C MET A 458 0.41 -18.08 24.78
N ASN A 459 -0.28 -18.33 23.66
CA ASN A 459 -1.65 -18.82 23.57
C ASN A 459 -1.65 -20.04 22.63
N ASN A 460 -2.02 -21.21 23.16
CA ASN A 460 -2.03 -22.47 22.41
C ASN A 460 -3.48 -22.94 22.20
N PHE A 461 -3.81 -23.36 20.98
CA PHE A 461 -5.11 -23.91 20.64
C PHE A 461 -4.98 -25.23 19.90
N ASN A 462 -5.86 -26.17 20.22
CA ASN A 462 -6.06 -27.43 19.49
C ASN A 462 -7.50 -27.44 18.97
N LEU A 463 -7.71 -27.11 17.69
CA LEU A 463 -9.03 -26.83 17.09
C LEU A 463 -9.43 -27.74 15.94
#